data_AF-A0AAD5QN80-F1
#
_entry.id   AF-A0AAD5QN80-F1
#
_cell.length_a   1.000
_cell.length_b   1.000
_cell.length_c   1.000
_cell.angle_alpha   90.00
_cell.angle_beta   90.00
_cell.angle_gamma   90.00
#
_symmetry.space_group_name_H-M   'P 1'
#
loop_
_entity.id
_entity.type
_entity.pdbx_description
1 polymer ?
#
loop_
_entity_poly.entity_id
_entity_poly.type
_entity_poly.pdbx_seq_one_letter_code
_entity_poly.pdbx_strand_id
1 'polypeptide(L)'
;MVFRSESSLRSHSILHLFAPTQRCSLCQKVCNNNDELKAHMESDHPQDDESSSIRCDLCAENFSSRASLITHINSVQHLHKAKKQLEAQGSIDLSTQVCTDRLVID
;
A
#
# COMPACT_ATOMS: atom_id res chain seq x y z
N MET A 1 -6.55 -32.22 -1.73
CA MET A 1 -7.67 -32.88 -1.02
C MET A 1 -7.90 -34.24 -1.70
N VAL A 2 -7.96 -35.34 -0.95
CA VAL A 2 -8.17 -36.70 -1.51
C VAL A 2 -9.57 -37.16 -1.12
N PHE A 3 -10.43 -37.44 -2.11
CA PHE A 3 -11.81 -37.87 -1.91
C PHE A 3 -11.92 -39.39 -2.05
N ARG A 4 -12.68 -40.03 -1.17
CA ARG A 4 -12.88 -41.49 -1.16
C ARG A 4 -14.19 -41.93 -1.83
N SER A 5 -14.97 -40.99 -2.37
CA SER A 5 -16.26 -41.25 -3.04
C SER A 5 -16.61 -40.17 -4.06
N GLU A 6 -17.34 -40.55 -5.12
CA GLU A 6 -17.77 -39.64 -6.19
C GLU A 6 -18.69 -38.54 -5.67
N SER A 7 -19.60 -38.87 -4.74
CA SER A 7 -20.53 -37.91 -4.14
C SER A 7 -19.79 -36.79 -3.40
N SER A 8 -18.69 -37.12 -2.73
CA SER A 8 -17.87 -36.14 -2.01
C SER A 8 -17.12 -35.22 -2.98
N LEU A 9 -16.61 -35.77 -4.09
CA LEU A 9 -16.00 -34.98 -5.15
C LEU A 9 -17.03 -34.06 -5.82
N ARG A 10 -18.25 -34.53 -6.09
CA ARG A 10 -19.31 -33.71 -6.68
C ARG A 10 -19.71 -32.56 -5.76
N SER A 11 -19.96 -32.82 -4.48
CA SER A 11 -20.27 -31.77 -3.51
C SER A 11 -19.14 -30.74 -3.41
N HIS A 12 -17.88 -31.17 -3.45
CA HIS A 12 -16.74 -30.26 -3.50
C HIS A 12 -16.70 -29.44 -4.81
N SER A 13 -16.97 -30.06 -5.97
CA SER A 13 -17.00 -29.35 -7.25
C SER A 13 -18.11 -28.31 -7.35
N ILE A 14 -19.24 -28.54 -6.67
CA ILE A 14 -20.33 -27.56 -6.53
C ILE A 14 -19.84 -26.34 -5.73
N LEU A 15 -18.94 -26.50 -4.76
CA LEU A 15 -18.34 -25.34 -4.07
C LEU A 15 -17.53 -24.46 -5.03
N HIS A 16 -16.88 -25.02 -6.05
CA HIS A 16 -16.22 -24.19 -7.07
C HIS A 16 -17.19 -23.40 -7.95
N LEU A 17 -18.40 -23.93 -8.19
CA LEU A 17 -19.41 -23.30 -9.05
C LEU A 17 -20.31 -22.31 -8.29
N PHE A 18 -20.64 -22.62 -7.04
CA PHE A 18 -21.69 -21.95 -6.29
C PHE A 18 -21.19 -21.23 -5.03
N ALA A 19 -19.95 -21.46 -4.60
CA ALA A 19 -19.32 -20.70 -3.51
C ALA A 19 -18.16 -19.87 -4.07
N PRO A 20 -18.02 -18.58 -3.68
CA PRO A 20 -16.91 -17.74 -4.12
C PRO A 20 -15.61 -18.14 -3.40
N THR A 21 -15.06 -19.31 -3.73
CA THR A 21 -13.74 -19.72 -3.25
C THR A 21 -12.67 -18.80 -3.83
N GLN A 22 -11.69 -18.43 -3.03
CA GLN A 22 -10.59 -17.57 -3.45
C GLN A 22 -9.38 -18.45 -3.78
N ARG A 23 -8.92 -18.44 -5.04
CA ARG A 23 -7.77 -19.23 -5.48
C ARG A 23 -6.49 -18.41 -5.35
N CYS A 24 -5.49 -18.98 -4.69
CA CYS A 24 -4.14 -18.43 -4.68
C CYS A 24 -3.55 -18.44 -6.08
N SER A 25 -3.12 -17.30 -6.59
CA SER A 25 -2.56 -17.20 -7.94
C SER A 25 -1.15 -17.79 -8.08
N LEU A 26 -0.45 -18.03 -6.96
CA LEU A 26 0.94 -18.51 -6.94
C LEU A 26 1.03 -20.03 -6.87
N CYS A 27 0.21 -20.67 -6.03
CA CYS A 27 0.20 -22.13 -5.86
C CYS A 27 -1.14 -22.80 -6.21
N GLN A 28 -2.13 -22.04 -6.66
CA GLN A 28 -3.46 -22.53 -7.05
C GLN A 28 -4.27 -23.22 -5.93
N LYS A 29 -3.84 -23.07 -4.67
CA LYS A 29 -4.59 -23.51 -3.48
C LYS A 29 -5.93 -22.76 -3.40
N VAL A 30 -6.96 -23.49 -3.00
CA VAL A 30 -8.33 -22.98 -2.90
C VAL A 30 -8.62 -22.71 -1.43
N CYS A 31 -8.92 -21.45 -1.11
CA CYS A 31 -9.36 -21.01 0.20
C CYS A 31 -10.87 -20.74 0.20
N ASN A 32 -11.55 -20.98 1.32
CA ASN A 32 -13.01 -20.85 1.38
C ASN A 32 -13.47 -19.38 1.46
N ASN A 33 -12.59 -18.48 1.91
CA ASN A 33 -12.88 -17.06 2.02
C ASN A 33 -11.61 -16.21 1.83
N ASN A 34 -11.77 -14.88 1.85
CA ASN A 34 -10.68 -13.94 1.65
C ASN A 34 -9.70 -13.93 2.83
N ASP A 35 -10.18 -14.06 4.07
CA ASP A 35 -9.34 -14.10 5.26
C ASP A 35 -8.37 -15.29 5.27
N GLU A 36 -8.85 -16.48 4.89
CA GLU A 36 -8.02 -17.67 4.72
C GLU A 36 -7.02 -17.52 3.58
N LEU A 37 -7.41 -16.85 2.47
CA LEU A 37 -6.48 -16.55 1.39
C LEU A 37 -5.38 -15.60 1.86
N LYS A 38 -5.74 -14.57 2.63
CA LYS A 38 -4.80 -13.59 3.19
C LYS A 38 -3.80 -14.25 4.15
N ALA A 39 -4.30 -15.07 5.08
CA ALA A 39 -3.44 -15.81 6.01
C ALA A 39 -2.53 -16.80 5.26
N HIS A 40 -3.04 -17.45 4.21
CA HIS A 40 -2.23 -18.31 3.34
C HIS A 40 -1.13 -17.52 2.61
N MET A 41 -1.44 -16.33 2.06
CA MET A 41 -0.44 -15.48 1.42
C MET A 41 0.64 -15.05 2.41
N GLU A 42 0.26 -14.67 3.64
CA GLU A 42 1.22 -14.23 4.66
C GLU A 42 2.14 -15.36 5.16
N SER A 43 1.65 -16.61 5.17
CA SER A 43 2.40 -17.76 5.71
C SER A 43 3.17 -18.58 4.67
N ASP A 44 2.55 -18.90 3.54
CA ASP A 44 3.14 -19.75 2.49
C ASP A 44 3.79 -18.94 1.35
N HIS A 45 3.40 -17.68 1.18
CA HIS A 45 3.90 -16.80 0.12
C HIS A 45 4.33 -15.42 0.69
N PRO A 46 5.21 -15.39 1.71
CA PRO A 46 5.68 -14.14 2.27
C PRO A 46 6.34 -13.33 1.15
N GLN A 47 5.64 -12.31 0.69
CA GLN A 47 6.16 -11.39 -0.30
C GLN A 47 7.17 -10.51 0.45
N ASP A 48 8.45 -10.82 0.28
CA ASP A 48 9.58 -9.93 0.60
C ASP A 48 9.57 -8.78 -0.41
N ASP A 49 8.46 -8.07 -0.45
CA ASP A 49 8.20 -7.04 -1.43
C ASP A 49 8.53 -5.71 -0.79
N GLU A 50 9.47 -4.97 -1.38
CA GLU A 50 9.68 -3.54 -1.12
C GLU A 50 8.35 -2.77 -1.19
N SER A 51 7.29 -3.29 -1.86
CA SER A 51 5.92 -2.75 -1.85
C SER A 51 5.17 -2.89 -0.51
N SER A 52 5.63 -3.74 0.42
CA SER A 52 5.07 -3.82 1.77
C SER A 52 5.62 -2.72 2.69
N SER A 53 6.72 -2.09 2.27
CA SER A 53 7.29 -0.97 2.98
C SER A 53 6.59 0.34 2.59
N ILE A 54 6.26 1.15 3.59
CA ILE A 54 5.62 2.44 3.42
C ILE A 54 6.70 3.50 3.53
N ARG A 55 6.93 4.22 2.44
CA ARG A 55 7.96 5.28 2.38
C ARG A 55 7.44 6.58 2.98
N CYS A 56 8.26 7.22 3.80
CA CYS A 56 8.00 8.56 4.30
C CYS A 56 8.42 9.62 3.25
N ASP A 57 7.50 10.47 2.78
CA ASP A 57 7.80 11.47 1.74
C ASP A 57 8.77 12.57 2.20
N LEU A 58 8.89 12.80 3.51
CA LEU A 58 9.74 13.87 4.08
C LEU A 58 11.20 13.44 4.33
N CYS A 59 11.48 12.15 4.48
CA CYS A 59 12.84 11.64 4.70
C CYS A 59 13.24 10.46 3.82
N ALA A 60 12.32 9.93 3.02
CA ALA A 60 12.49 8.77 2.17
C ALA A 60 12.80 7.44 2.89
N GLU A 61 12.62 7.36 4.22
CA GLU A 61 12.77 6.11 4.96
C GLU A 61 11.59 5.16 4.72
N ASN A 62 11.89 3.86 4.62
CA ASN A 62 10.93 2.77 4.41
C ASN A 62 10.53 2.15 5.75
N PHE A 63 9.23 1.93 5.98
CA PHE A 63 8.70 1.33 7.19
C PHE A 63 7.89 0.07 6.87
N SER A 64 8.12 -1.02 7.60
CA SER A 64 7.38 -2.28 7.41
C SER A 64 5.92 -2.23 7.87
N SER A 65 5.48 -1.15 8.51
CA SER A 65 4.09 -1.01 8.97
C SER A 65 3.60 0.44 9.01
N ARG A 66 2.28 0.61 8.88
CA ARG A 66 1.63 1.92 9.01
C ARG A 66 1.81 2.51 10.41
N ALA A 67 1.76 1.69 11.46
CA ALA A 67 1.95 2.15 12.83
C ALA A 67 3.35 2.75 13.04
N SER A 68 4.39 2.08 12.53
CA SER A 68 5.77 2.57 12.60
C SER A 68 5.94 3.92 11.87
N LEU A 69 5.33 4.09 10.70
CA LEU A 69 5.35 5.37 9.99
C LEU A 69 4.65 6.48 10.80
N ILE A 70 3.47 6.20 11.39
CA ILE A 70 2.74 7.19 12.18
C ILE A 70 3.54 7.64 13.41
N THR A 71 4.20 6.71 14.11
CA THR A 71 5.09 7.06 15.21
C THR A 71 6.30 7.87 14.73
N HIS A 72 6.87 7.52 13.58
CA HIS A 72 7.98 8.25 12.97
C HIS A 72 7.60 9.71 12.65
N ILE A 73 6.48 9.96 11.95
CA ILE A 73 6.10 11.32 11.55
C ILE A 73 5.67 12.20 12.72
N ASN A 74 5.16 11.60 13.81
CA ASN A 74 4.82 12.30 15.05
C ASN A 74 6.03 12.54 15.96
N SER A 75 7.21 12.01 15.62
CA SER A 75 8.43 12.30 16.35
C SER A 75 8.78 13.78 16.26
N VAL A 76 9.21 14.37 17.38
CA VAL A 76 9.66 15.77 17.45
C VAL A 76 10.71 16.08 16.38
N GLN A 77 11.59 15.11 16.08
CA GLN A 77 12.61 15.24 15.03
C GLN A 77 11.99 15.41 13.64
N HIS A 78 10.94 14.64 13.34
CA HIS A 78 10.27 14.68 12.06
C HIS A 78 9.39 15.93 11.91
N LEU A 79 8.72 16.34 12.99
CA LEU A 79 7.95 17.59 13.04
C LEU A 79 8.83 18.83 12.85
N HIS A 80 10.03 18.87 13.45
CA HIS A 80 11.00 19.95 13.20
C HIS A 80 11.45 20.00 11.75
N LYS A 81 11.68 18.85 11.12
CA LYS A 81 12.05 18.77 9.70
C LYS A 81 10.90 19.24 8.81
N ALA A 82 9.66 18.82 9.09
CA ALA A 82 8.46 19.27 8.38
C ALA A 82 8.27 20.79 8.50
N LYS A 83 8.40 21.34 9.70
CA LYS A 83 8.33 22.79 9.95
C LYS A 83 9.37 23.56 9.14
N LYS A 84 10.63 23.11 9.15
CA LYS A 84 11.71 23.73 8.38
C LYS A 84 11.47 23.68 6.86
N GLN A 85 10.85 22.62 6.35
CA GLN A 85 10.47 22.50 4.94
C GLN A 85 9.33 23.45 4.57
N LEU A 86 8.34 23.64 5.44
CA LEU A 86 7.26 24.62 5.26
C LEU A 86 7.79 26.06 5.30
N GLU A 87 8.73 26.36 6.19
CA GLU A 87 9.39 27.66 6.26
C GLU A 87 10.27 27.93 5.02
N ALA A 88 10.88 26.90 4.44
CA ALA A 88 11.65 27.02 3.19
C ALA A 88 10.79 27.21 1.94
N GLN A 89 9.51 26.83 1.98
CA GLN A 89 8.53 27.05 0.89
C GLN A 89 7.70 28.33 1.09
N GLY A 90 7.85 28.99 2.25
CA GLY A 90 7.16 30.22 2.64
C GLY A 90 7.99 31.49 2.40
N SER A 91 8.47 31.71 1.18
CA SER A 91 8.94 33.02 0.71
C SER A 91 8.36 33.30 -0.66
N ILE A 92 7.02 33.33 -0.73
CA ILE A 92 6.35 34.10 -1.78
C ILE A 92 6.33 35.53 -1.23
N ASP A 93 7.34 36.32 -1.58
CA ASP A 93 7.27 37.78 -1.43
C ASP A 93 6.12 38.26 -2.32
N LEU A 94 4.95 38.53 -1.72
CA LEU A 94 3.84 39.16 -2.42
C LEU A 94 4.00 40.70 -2.51
N SER A 95 5.20 41.25 -2.28
CA SER A 95 5.47 42.69 -2.47
C SER A 95 5.96 43.05 -3.88
N THR A 96 6.17 42.06 -4.73
CA THR A 96 6.35 42.10 -6.19
C THR A 96 5.27 42.78 -7.06
N GLN A 97 4.37 43.64 -6.56
CA GLN A 97 3.51 44.45 -7.43
C GLN A 97 4.30 45.63 -8.01
N VAL A 98 5.16 45.39 -8.99
CA VAL A 98 5.55 46.42 -9.95
C VAL A 98 5.63 45.82 -11.35
N CYS A 99 4.74 46.34 -12.18
CA CYS A 99 4.57 46.20 -13.62
C CYS A 99 5.85 46.01 -14.44
N THR A 100 5.80 45.11 -15.43
CA THR A 100 6.17 45.38 -16.85
C THR A 100 5.93 44.12 -17.68
N ASP A 101 4.67 43.90 -18.09
CA ASP A 101 4.39 43.12 -19.30
C ASP A 101 4.08 44.11 -20.43
N ARG A 102 5.07 44.30 -21.31
CA ARG A 102 4.80 44.71 -22.69
C ARG A 102 5.71 43.90 -23.59
N LEU A 103 5.20 42.72 -23.92
CA LEU A 103 5.63 41.95 -25.07
C LEU A 103 5.43 42.78 -26.35
N VAL A 104 6.53 43.12 -27.04
CA VAL A 104 6.50 43.43 -28.47
C VAL A 104 7.47 42.44 -29.12
N ILE A 105 6.88 41.46 -29.80
CA ILE A 105 7.54 40.56 -30.74
C ILE A 105 7.83 41.36 -32.00
N ASP A 106 9.05 41.24 -32.55
CA ASP A 106 9.43 41.71 -33.89
C ASP A 106 8.81 40.84 -34.97
#